data_AF-A0A966Q134-F1
#
_entry.id   AF-A0A966Q134-F1
#
_cell.length_a   1.000
_cell.length_b   1.000
_cell.length_c   1.000
_cell.angle_alpha   90.00
_cell.angle_beta   90.00
_cell.angle_gamma   90.00
#
_symmetry.space_group_name_H-M   'P 1'
#
loop_
_entity.id
_entity.type
_entity.pdbx_description
1 polymer ?
#
loop_
_entity_poly.entity_id
_entity_poly.type
_entity_poly.pdbx_seq_one_letter_code
_entity_poly.pdbx_strand_id
1 'polypeptide(L)'
;MIVRNGQPFNIDAAWTDENGFQYPANWYRLASDEERAEKGFSWVDDPPVYDERYYYNDGTPKPLDQVRQVIKNQLAAIRWDHETQGIIFNGNVYATDSQSRINYLGAVQTITDTVTWKARDADDKTVFVSLTKADLETIIAKGIAYISACFDHEKSVSETIDTTDDLEQLIAIDLNAGWPDRNA
;
A
#
# COMPACT_ATOMS: atom_id res chain seq x y z
N MET A 1 18.14 17.48 15.12
CA MET A 1 19.21 16.79 15.90
C MET A 1 20.18 17.75 16.59
N ILE A 2 20.82 17.32 17.68
CA ILE A 2 21.98 18.02 18.27
C ILE A 2 23.24 17.58 17.55
N VAL A 3 24.08 18.55 17.17
CA VAL A 3 25.40 18.30 16.59
C VAL A 3 26.49 18.93 17.44
N ARG A 4 27.67 18.32 17.44
CA ARG A 4 28.90 18.88 18.01
C ARG A 4 29.97 18.90 16.93
N ASN A 5 30.53 20.06 16.63
CA ASN A 5 31.54 20.23 15.56
C ASN A 5 31.09 19.62 14.22
N GLY A 6 29.80 19.75 13.90
CA GLY A 6 29.20 19.23 12.66
C GLY A 6 28.89 17.72 12.66
N GLN A 7 29.12 16.99 13.75
CA GLN A 7 28.78 15.57 13.87
C GLN A 7 27.56 15.36 14.77
N PRO A 8 26.68 14.39 14.46
CA PRO A 8 25.57 14.01 15.33
C PRO A 8 26.05 13.69 16.74
N PHE A 9 25.40 14.26 17.76
CA PHE A 9 25.76 14.03 19.16
C PHE A 9 24.61 13.39 19.94
N ASN A 10 24.91 12.27 20.59
CA ASN A 10 23.99 11.68 21.56
C ASN A 10 24.13 12.41 22.91
N ILE A 11 23.06 13.03 23.37
CA ILE A 11 23.02 13.82 24.63
C ILE A 11 23.33 13.00 25.89
N ASP A 12 23.31 11.67 25.79
CA ASP A 12 23.66 10.70 26.83
C ASP A 12 25.08 10.13 26.71
N ALA A 13 25.89 10.61 25.77
CA ALA A 13 27.25 10.12 25.57
C ALA A 13 28.27 10.98 26.34
N ALA A 14 29.18 10.31 27.05
CA ALA A 14 30.40 10.96 27.55
C ALA A 14 31.29 11.32 26.35
N TRP A 15 32.03 12.42 26.45
CA TRP A 15 32.82 12.93 25.32
C TRP A 15 34.09 13.65 25.78
N THR A 16 35.05 13.81 24.87
CA THR A 16 36.32 14.48 25.14
C THR A 16 36.48 15.69 24.21
N ASP A 17 36.98 16.81 24.73
CA ASP A 17 37.34 17.98 23.92
C ASP A 17 38.73 17.87 23.29
N GLU A 18 39.04 18.82 22.40
CA GLU A 18 40.31 18.86 21.67
C GLU A 18 41.52 19.05 22.59
N ASN A 19 41.31 19.55 23.80
CA ASN A 19 42.35 19.73 24.83
C ASN A 19 42.51 18.48 25.71
N GLY A 20 41.76 17.41 25.45
CA GLY A 20 41.82 16.15 26.20
C GLY A 20 40.98 16.13 27.49
N PHE A 21 40.13 17.13 27.74
CA PHE A 21 39.25 17.13 28.90
C PHE A 21 38.02 16.23 28.66
N GLN A 22 37.73 15.33 29.61
CA GLN A 22 36.60 14.39 29.52
C GLN A 22 35.37 14.93 30.24
N TYR A 23 34.23 14.91 29.57
CA TYR A 23 32.93 15.32 30.07
C TYR A 23 32.03 14.09 30.31
N PRO A 24 31.28 14.05 31.42
CA PRO A 24 30.38 12.94 31.72
C PRO A 24 29.15 12.93 30.80
N ALA A 25 28.51 11.76 30.71
CA ALA A 25 27.34 11.50 29.87
C ALA A 25 26.13 12.44 30.09
N ASN A 26 26.01 13.03 31.27
CA ASN A 26 24.93 13.97 31.60
C ASN A 26 25.31 15.44 31.41
N TRP A 27 26.56 15.75 31.03
CA TRP A 27 27.07 17.13 30.95
C TRP A 27 26.21 18.01 30.05
N TYR A 28 25.83 17.51 28.87
CA TYR A 28 25.03 18.28 27.92
C TYR A 28 23.75 18.80 28.55
N ARG A 29 23.05 18.00 29.35
CA ARG A 29 21.80 18.41 30.01
C ARG A 29 21.99 19.43 31.12
N LEU A 30 23.16 19.44 31.77
CA LEU A 30 23.47 20.33 32.90
C LEU A 30 24.11 21.64 32.46
N ALA A 31 24.82 21.65 31.33
CA ALA A 31 25.45 22.83 30.77
C ALA A 31 24.40 23.87 30.33
N SER A 32 24.75 25.14 30.50
CA SER A 32 24.00 26.26 29.94
C SER A 32 24.12 26.32 28.41
N ASP A 33 23.23 27.07 27.76
CA ASP A 33 23.26 27.21 26.30
C ASP A 33 24.53 27.92 25.81
N GLU A 34 25.08 28.85 26.60
CA GLU A 34 26.36 29.52 26.33
C GLU A 34 27.53 28.51 26.36
N GLU A 35 27.62 27.67 27.40
CA GLU A 35 28.65 26.63 27.50
C GLU A 35 28.53 25.58 26.40
N ARG A 36 27.30 25.21 26.01
CA ARG A 36 27.07 24.32 24.87
C ARG A 36 27.58 24.94 23.58
N ALA A 37 27.26 26.21 23.32
CA ALA A 37 27.70 26.92 22.13
C ALA A 37 29.24 27.04 22.07
N GLU A 38 29.89 27.40 23.19
CA GLU A 38 31.36 27.48 23.29
C GLU A 38 32.04 26.13 23.00
N LYS A 39 31.39 25.02 23.37
CA LYS A 39 31.89 23.66 23.11
C LYS A 39 31.50 23.12 21.72
N GLY A 40 30.99 23.99 20.84
CA GLY A 40 30.69 23.67 19.45
C GLY A 40 29.38 22.90 19.27
N PHE A 41 28.49 22.92 20.25
CA PHE A 41 27.16 22.35 20.11
C PHE A 41 26.22 23.33 19.43
N SER A 42 25.46 22.83 18.46
CA SER A 42 24.36 23.55 17.85
C SER A 42 23.19 22.62 17.58
N TRP A 43 22.03 23.23 17.38
CA TRP A 43 20.86 22.53 16.90
C TRP A 43 20.81 22.64 15.38
N VAL A 44 20.58 21.52 14.72
CA VAL A 44 20.37 21.44 13.27
C VAL A 44 19.07 20.68 13.06
N ASP A 45 18.19 21.20 12.22
CA ASP A 45 17.00 20.47 11.80
C ASP A 45 17.39 19.11 11.21
N ASP A 46 16.60 18.08 11.51
CA ASP A 46 16.80 16.80 10.82
C ASP A 46 16.53 17.02 9.33
N PRO A 47 17.30 16.36 8.43
CA PRO A 47 17.07 16.52 7.01
C PRO A 47 15.64 16.05 6.68
N PRO A 48 14.94 16.76 5.77
CA PRO A 48 13.62 16.31 5.32
C PRO A 48 13.71 14.91 4.73
N VAL A 49 12.76 14.05 5.08
CA VAL A 49 12.63 12.71 4.50
C VAL A 49 11.64 12.80 3.34
N TYR A 50 12.08 12.38 2.16
CA TYR A 50 11.25 12.35 0.95
C TYR A 50 10.84 10.92 0.61
N ASP A 51 9.66 10.77 0.01
CA ASP A 51 9.23 9.47 -0.52
C ASP A 51 10.09 9.12 -1.73
N GLU A 52 10.98 8.14 -1.56
CA GLU A 52 11.92 7.69 -2.59
C GLU A 52 11.24 7.17 -3.85
N ARG A 53 9.93 6.89 -3.82
CA ARG A 53 9.16 6.55 -5.02
C ARG A 53 9.02 7.75 -5.97
N TYR A 54 8.96 8.96 -5.42
CA TYR A 54 8.59 10.18 -6.15
C TYR A 54 9.71 11.24 -6.19
N TYR A 55 10.65 11.18 -5.25
CA TYR A 55 11.73 12.15 -5.10
C TYR A 55 13.11 11.47 -5.00
N TYR A 56 14.17 12.22 -5.32
CA TYR A 56 15.54 11.87 -4.96
C TYR A 56 15.83 12.26 -3.49
N ASN A 57 16.94 11.76 -2.93
CA ASN A 57 17.31 12.02 -1.53
C ASN A 57 17.54 13.50 -1.19
N ASP A 58 17.78 14.33 -2.21
CA ASP A 58 17.94 15.79 -2.07
C ASP A 58 16.61 16.56 -2.21
N GLY A 59 15.48 15.85 -2.35
CA GLY A 59 14.15 16.43 -2.50
C GLY A 59 13.78 16.79 -3.93
N THR A 60 14.68 16.59 -4.90
CA THR A 60 14.37 16.86 -6.30
C THR A 60 13.30 15.89 -6.80
N PRO A 61 12.21 16.37 -7.43
CA PRO A 61 11.23 15.54 -8.11
C PRO A 61 11.85 14.59 -9.14
N LYS A 62 11.40 13.32 -9.14
CA LYS A 62 11.70 12.42 -10.26
C LYS A 62 10.90 12.83 -11.51
N PRO A 63 11.35 12.45 -12.72
CA PRO A 63 10.59 12.69 -13.95
C PRO A 63 9.16 12.15 -13.85
N LEU A 64 8.17 12.90 -14.34
CA LEU A 64 6.76 12.52 -14.25
C LEU A 64 6.49 11.13 -14.84
N ASP A 65 7.12 10.77 -15.95
CA ASP A 65 6.93 9.44 -16.56
C ASP A 65 7.41 8.30 -15.66
N GLN A 66 8.47 8.52 -14.87
CA GLN A 66 8.92 7.55 -13.88
C GLN A 66 7.89 7.42 -12.75
N VAL A 67 7.35 8.54 -12.27
CA VAL A 67 6.33 8.56 -11.22
C VAL A 67 5.03 7.89 -11.69
N ARG A 68 4.57 8.18 -12.92
CA ARG A 68 3.41 7.54 -13.55
C ARG A 68 3.57 6.01 -13.60
N GLN A 69 4.74 5.51 -13.97
CA GLN A 69 5.01 4.07 -13.98
C GLN A 69 4.91 3.46 -12.58
N VAL A 70 5.46 4.13 -11.56
CA VAL A 70 5.36 3.66 -10.17
C VAL A 70 3.90 3.57 -9.72
N ILE A 71 3.11 4.61 -9.98
CA ILE A 71 1.70 4.67 -9.57
C ILE A 71 0.86 3.66 -10.35
N LYS A 72 1.10 3.47 -11.65
CA LYS A 72 0.43 2.44 -12.45
C LYS A 72 0.73 1.03 -11.95
N ASN A 73 1.97 0.76 -11.52
CA ASN A 73 2.31 -0.54 -10.93
C ASN A 73 1.57 -0.76 -9.59
N GLN A 74 1.41 0.29 -8.79
CA GLN A 74 0.63 0.23 -7.55
C GLN A 74 -0.86 -0.02 -7.85
N LEU A 75 -1.42 0.71 -8.80
CA LEU A 75 -2.80 0.55 -9.26
C LEU A 75 -3.05 -0.88 -9.77
N ALA A 76 -2.14 -1.44 -10.56
CA ALA A 76 -2.24 -2.81 -11.07
C ALA A 76 -2.21 -3.87 -9.95
N ALA A 77 -1.43 -3.63 -8.89
CA ALA A 77 -1.40 -4.50 -7.72
C ALA A 77 -2.71 -4.44 -6.94
N ILE A 78 -3.26 -3.24 -6.72
CA ILE A 78 -4.56 -3.03 -6.07
C ILE A 78 -5.68 -3.67 -6.89
N ARG A 79 -5.69 -3.46 -8.21
CA ARG A 79 -6.64 -4.12 -9.11
C ARG A 79 -6.60 -5.63 -8.98
N TRP A 80 -5.42 -6.23 -8.91
CA TRP A 80 -5.29 -7.68 -8.78
C TRP A 80 -5.83 -8.21 -7.44
N ASP A 81 -5.61 -7.48 -6.34
CA ASP A 81 -6.21 -7.81 -5.04
C ASP A 81 -7.75 -7.79 -5.14
N HIS A 82 -8.30 -6.71 -5.69
CA HIS A 82 -9.73 -6.61 -5.97
C HIS A 82 -10.23 -7.67 -6.96
N GLU A 83 -9.48 -8.01 -8.00
CA GLU A 83 -9.86 -9.05 -8.98
C GLU A 83 -9.97 -10.43 -8.33
N THR A 84 -9.16 -10.72 -7.31
CA THR A 84 -9.04 -12.08 -6.74
C THR A 84 -9.78 -12.28 -5.43
N GLN A 85 -10.12 -11.21 -4.70
CA GLN A 85 -10.84 -11.29 -3.43
C GLN A 85 -12.21 -12.00 -3.50
N GLY A 86 -12.80 -12.08 -4.70
CA GLY A 86 -14.06 -12.79 -4.94
C GLY A 86 -15.32 -11.94 -4.81
N ILE A 87 -16.43 -12.49 -5.29
CA ILE A 87 -17.77 -11.92 -5.18
C ILE A 87 -18.51 -12.48 -3.97
N ILE A 88 -19.57 -11.80 -3.55
CA ILE A 88 -20.49 -12.25 -2.51
C ILE A 88 -21.77 -12.76 -3.16
N PHE A 89 -22.16 -13.99 -2.83
CA PHE A 89 -23.42 -14.59 -3.25
C PHE A 89 -24.02 -15.36 -2.07
N ASN A 90 -25.30 -15.09 -1.76
CA ASN A 90 -26.00 -15.68 -0.61
C ASN A 90 -25.20 -15.61 0.72
N GLY A 91 -24.53 -14.49 0.96
CA GLY A 91 -23.74 -14.25 2.19
C GLY A 91 -22.38 -14.97 2.24
N ASN A 92 -21.99 -15.68 1.18
CA ASN A 92 -20.69 -16.35 1.09
C ASN A 92 -19.83 -15.74 -0.02
N VAL A 93 -18.52 -15.77 0.19
CA VAL A 93 -17.50 -15.31 -0.74
C VAL A 93 -17.06 -16.45 -1.66
N TYR A 94 -17.03 -16.16 -2.96
CA TYR A 94 -16.56 -17.04 -4.02
C TYR A 94 -15.40 -16.37 -4.76
N ALA A 95 -14.22 -16.97 -4.67
CA ALA A 95 -12.99 -16.43 -5.24
C ALA A 95 -13.08 -16.31 -6.77
N THR A 96 -12.52 -15.23 -7.31
CA THR A 96 -12.58 -14.90 -8.74
C THR A 96 -11.24 -15.09 -9.45
N ASP A 97 -10.26 -15.70 -8.80
CA ASP A 97 -8.99 -16.08 -9.40
C ASP A 97 -9.17 -17.11 -10.54
N SER A 98 -8.15 -17.20 -11.40
CA SER A 98 -8.17 -18.05 -12.60
C SER A 98 -8.54 -19.51 -12.31
N GLN A 99 -8.05 -20.10 -11.22
CA GLN A 99 -8.33 -21.50 -10.89
C GLN A 99 -9.78 -21.68 -10.44
N SER A 100 -10.28 -20.78 -9.58
CA SER A 100 -11.67 -20.82 -9.12
C SER A 100 -12.64 -20.71 -10.31
N ARG A 101 -12.39 -19.81 -11.25
CA ARG A 101 -13.19 -19.65 -12.48
C ARG A 101 -13.25 -20.91 -13.33
N ILE A 102 -12.11 -21.59 -13.53
CA ILE A 102 -12.04 -22.87 -14.24
C ILE A 102 -12.87 -23.93 -13.52
N ASN A 103 -12.77 -23.99 -12.20
CA ASN A 103 -13.51 -24.97 -11.40
C ASN A 103 -15.02 -24.76 -11.47
N TYR A 104 -15.50 -23.50 -11.39
CA TYR A 104 -16.93 -23.21 -11.55
C TYR A 104 -17.45 -23.66 -12.92
N LEU A 105 -16.72 -23.34 -13.99
CA LEU A 105 -17.08 -23.72 -15.35
C LEU A 105 -17.11 -25.25 -15.52
N GLY A 106 -16.14 -25.97 -14.97
CA GLY A 106 -16.14 -27.45 -15.00
C GLY A 106 -17.31 -28.06 -14.22
N ALA A 107 -17.61 -27.52 -13.04
CA ALA A 107 -18.72 -27.98 -12.21
C ALA A 107 -20.07 -27.81 -12.91
N VAL A 108 -20.31 -26.64 -13.54
CA VAL A 108 -21.59 -26.35 -14.22
C VAL A 108 -21.90 -27.32 -15.37
N GLN A 109 -20.88 -27.94 -15.97
CA GLN A 109 -21.03 -28.91 -17.07
C GLN A 109 -21.34 -30.33 -16.59
N THR A 110 -20.98 -30.66 -15.34
CA THR A 110 -20.99 -32.04 -14.84
C THR A 110 -22.03 -32.29 -13.75
N ILE A 111 -22.48 -31.23 -13.09
CA ILE A 111 -23.47 -31.29 -12.01
C ILE A 111 -24.83 -31.79 -12.51
N THR A 112 -25.45 -32.70 -11.77
CA THR A 112 -26.78 -33.26 -12.08
C THR A 112 -27.89 -32.71 -11.19
N ASP A 113 -27.59 -32.40 -9.92
CA ASP A 113 -28.53 -31.81 -8.96
C ASP A 113 -27.84 -30.70 -8.17
N THR A 114 -27.01 -31.08 -7.20
CA THR A 114 -26.21 -30.16 -6.39
C THR A 114 -24.75 -30.61 -6.27
N VAL A 115 -23.86 -29.68 -5.92
CA VAL A 115 -22.46 -29.94 -5.60
C VAL A 115 -22.13 -29.32 -4.25
N THR A 116 -21.39 -30.05 -3.41
CA THR A 116 -20.81 -29.47 -2.20
C THR A 116 -19.61 -28.61 -2.59
N TRP A 117 -19.66 -27.33 -2.24
CA TRP A 117 -18.64 -26.36 -2.56
C TRP A 117 -18.02 -25.75 -1.30
N LYS A 118 -16.72 -25.47 -1.34
CA LYS A 118 -16.01 -24.76 -0.27
C LYS A 118 -16.04 -23.25 -0.54
N ALA A 119 -16.68 -22.48 0.35
CA ALA A 119 -16.77 -21.02 0.29
C ALA A 119 -16.20 -20.40 1.57
N ARG A 120 -16.22 -19.06 1.66
CA ARG A 120 -15.92 -18.32 2.90
C ARG A 120 -17.14 -17.53 3.37
N ASP A 121 -17.40 -17.44 4.66
CA ASP A 121 -18.49 -16.62 5.20
C ASP A 121 -18.06 -15.14 5.39
N ALA A 122 -18.92 -14.34 6.04
CA ALA A 122 -18.65 -12.93 6.33
C ALA A 122 -17.47 -12.72 7.31
N ASP A 123 -17.11 -13.72 8.10
CA ASP A 123 -15.95 -13.71 9.02
C ASP A 123 -14.69 -14.32 8.36
N ASP A 124 -14.73 -14.55 7.04
CA ASP A 124 -13.69 -15.23 6.25
C ASP A 124 -13.41 -16.69 6.67
N LYS A 125 -14.35 -17.33 7.38
CA LYS A 125 -14.21 -18.73 7.79
C LYS A 125 -14.61 -19.65 6.65
N THR A 126 -13.90 -20.77 6.54
CA THR A 126 -14.26 -21.82 5.57
C THR A 126 -15.61 -22.43 5.92
N VAL A 127 -16.52 -22.46 4.95
CA VAL A 127 -17.84 -23.11 5.03
C VAL A 127 -18.06 -24.02 3.83
N PHE A 128 -18.89 -25.04 4.02
CA PHE A 128 -19.34 -25.92 2.94
C PHE A 128 -20.81 -25.64 2.63
N VAL A 129 -21.10 -25.36 1.36
CA VAL A 129 -22.43 -25.01 0.87
C VAL A 129 -22.86 -26.00 -0.21
N SER A 130 -24.17 -26.19 -0.37
CA SER A 130 -24.73 -26.94 -1.49
C SER A 130 -25.13 -25.97 -2.59
N LEU A 131 -24.55 -26.11 -3.78
CA LEU A 131 -24.84 -25.25 -4.93
C LEU A 131 -25.60 -26.04 -5.99
N THR A 132 -26.66 -25.45 -6.53
CA THR A 132 -27.32 -25.91 -7.75
C THR A 132 -26.54 -25.46 -8.98
N LYS A 133 -26.93 -25.97 -10.16
CA LYS A 133 -26.43 -25.46 -11.44
C LYS A 133 -26.69 -23.95 -11.61
N ALA A 134 -27.89 -23.49 -11.24
CA ALA A 134 -28.28 -22.08 -11.37
C ALA A 134 -27.45 -21.16 -10.44
N ASP A 135 -27.07 -21.64 -9.25
CA ASP A 135 -26.17 -20.90 -8.36
C ASP A 135 -24.79 -20.72 -8.99
N LEU A 136 -24.23 -21.78 -9.58
CA LEU A 136 -22.94 -21.71 -10.28
C LEU A 136 -22.98 -20.77 -11.48
N GLU A 137 -24.05 -20.83 -12.30
CA GLU A 137 -24.25 -19.91 -13.43
C GLU A 137 -24.29 -18.44 -12.95
N THR A 138 -24.97 -18.19 -11.83
CA THR A 138 -25.04 -16.85 -11.21
C THR A 138 -23.69 -16.39 -10.68
N ILE A 139 -22.95 -17.26 -9.99
CA ILE A 139 -21.59 -16.98 -9.49
C ILE A 139 -20.64 -16.66 -10.64
N ILE A 140 -20.69 -17.43 -11.73
CA ILE A 140 -19.86 -17.19 -12.92
C ILE A 140 -20.21 -15.83 -13.56
N ALA A 141 -21.49 -15.54 -13.76
CA ALA A 141 -21.94 -14.30 -14.38
C ALA A 141 -21.54 -13.06 -13.54
N LYS A 142 -21.80 -13.10 -12.23
CA LYS A 142 -21.38 -12.04 -11.28
C LYS A 142 -19.86 -11.89 -11.26
N GLY A 143 -19.12 -13.00 -11.24
CA GLY A 143 -17.66 -12.99 -11.24
C GLY A 143 -17.08 -12.29 -12.47
N ILE A 144 -17.62 -12.59 -13.66
CA ILE A 144 -17.20 -11.94 -14.91
C ILE A 144 -17.52 -10.44 -14.88
N ALA A 145 -18.73 -10.06 -14.47
CA ALA A 145 -19.14 -8.67 -14.37
C ALA A 145 -18.26 -7.86 -13.41
N TYR A 146 -17.98 -8.44 -12.23
CA TYR A 146 -17.13 -7.82 -11.22
C TYR A 146 -15.68 -7.66 -11.69
N ILE A 147 -15.09 -8.70 -12.30
CA ILE A 147 -13.73 -8.61 -12.88
C ILE A 147 -13.67 -7.53 -13.97
N SER A 148 -14.67 -7.48 -14.86
CA SER A 148 -14.75 -6.44 -15.89
C SER A 148 -14.76 -5.04 -15.27
N ALA A 149 -15.58 -4.84 -14.23
CA ALA A 149 -15.66 -3.57 -13.53
C ALA A 149 -14.33 -3.18 -12.85
N CYS A 150 -13.56 -4.14 -12.33
CA CYS A 150 -12.21 -3.88 -11.81
C CYS A 150 -11.27 -3.34 -12.90
N PHE A 151 -11.29 -3.94 -14.09
CA PHE A 151 -10.47 -3.47 -15.22
C PHE A 151 -10.95 -2.13 -15.79
N ASP A 152 -12.27 -1.91 -15.85
CA ASP A 152 -12.83 -0.64 -16.28
C ASP A 152 -12.43 0.50 -15.31
N HIS A 153 -12.41 0.22 -14.01
CA HIS A 153 -11.92 1.16 -13.01
C HIS A 153 -10.41 1.42 -13.15
N GLU A 154 -9.58 0.38 -13.25
CA GLU A 154 -8.13 0.54 -13.49
C GLU A 154 -7.84 1.37 -14.75
N LYS A 155 -8.61 1.15 -15.82
CA LYS A 155 -8.51 1.95 -17.05
C LYS A 155 -8.81 3.43 -16.79
N SER A 156 -9.92 3.73 -16.12
CA SER A 156 -10.32 5.11 -15.84
C SER A 156 -9.30 5.86 -14.96
N VAL A 157 -8.74 5.19 -13.94
CA VAL A 157 -7.69 5.77 -13.10
C VAL A 157 -6.38 5.92 -13.89
N SER A 158 -6.05 4.96 -14.76
CA SER A 158 -4.87 5.04 -15.63
C SER A 158 -4.93 6.22 -16.60
N GLU A 159 -6.10 6.50 -17.19
CA GLU A 159 -6.32 7.67 -18.05
C GLU A 159 -6.16 8.99 -17.27
N THR A 160 -6.57 9.02 -16.00
CA THR A 160 -6.34 10.15 -15.10
C THR A 160 -4.84 10.34 -14.82
N ILE A 161 -4.12 9.26 -14.53
CA ILE A 161 -2.66 9.28 -14.31
C ILE A 161 -1.92 9.81 -15.55
N ASP A 162 -2.33 9.39 -16.74
CA ASP A 162 -1.68 9.79 -18.00
C ASP A 162 -1.89 11.27 -18.35
N THR A 163 -3.03 11.83 -17.94
CA THR A 163 -3.40 13.23 -18.23
C THR A 163 -3.01 14.21 -17.12
N THR A 164 -2.52 13.71 -15.98
CA THR A 164 -2.05 14.55 -14.88
C THR A 164 -0.62 15.02 -15.13
N ASP A 165 -0.43 16.33 -15.27
CA ASP A 165 0.86 16.97 -15.57
C ASP A 165 1.52 17.66 -14.37
N ASP A 166 0.93 17.51 -13.19
CA ASP A 166 1.45 18.03 -11.93
C ASP A 166 1.80 16.89 -10.97
N LEU A 167 2.99 16.98 -10.35
CA LEU A 167 3.47 15.91 -9.46
C LEU A 167 2.62 15.80 -8.20
N GLU A 168 2.23 16.91 -7.59
CA GLU A 168 1.47 16.90 -6.32
C GLU A 168 0.08 16.30 -6.55
N GLN A 169 -0.57 16.64 -7.67
CA GLN A 169 -1.83 16.03 -8.08
C GLN A 169 -1.66 14.55 -8.37
N LEU A 170 -0.58 14.15 -9.05
CA LEU A 170 -0.33 12.78 -9.43
C LEU A 170 -0.15 11.86 -8.21
N ILE A 171 0.62 12.29 -7.20
CA ILE A 171 0.82 11.52 -5.96
C ILE A 171 -0.39 11.56 -5.03
N ALA A 172 -1.31 12.52 -5.22
CA ALA A 172 -2.53 12.65 -4.44
C ALA A 172 -3.71 11.81 -4.98
N ILE A 173 -3.56 11.14 -6.13
CA ILE A 173 -4.59 10.25 -6.67
C ILE A 173 -4.82 9.09 -5.68
N ASP A 174 -6.05 8.99 -5.16
CA ASP A 174 -6.45 7.88 -4.31
C ASP A 174 -6.68 6.61 -5.13
N LEU A 175 -5.71 5.70 -5.11
CA LEU A 175 -5.78 4.42 -5.80
C LEU A 175 -6.72 3.40 -5.14
N ASN A 176 -7.20 3.66 -3.92
CA ASN A 176 -8.06 2.72 -3.16
C ASN A 176 -9.54 3.09 -3.22
N ALA A 177 -9.89 4.22 -3.83
CA ALA A 177 -11.26 4.69 -3.94
C ALA A 177 -11.93 4.20 -5.23
N GLY A 178 -13.24 3.93 -5.16
CA GLY A 178 -14.07 3.72 -6.35
C GLY A 178 -14.04 2.31 -6.95
N TRP A 179 -13.47 1.33 -6.27
CA TRP A 179 -13.53 -0.08 -6.66
C TRP A 179 -14.96 -0.65 -6.61
N PRO A 180 -15.29 -1.62 -7.48
CA PRO A 180 -16.65 -2.17 -7.58
C PRO A 180 -17.10 -2.91 -6.31
N ASP A 181 -18.41 -2.88 -6.04
CA ASP A 181 -19.02 -3.66 -4.96
C ASP A 181 -19.06 -5.15 -5.33
N ARG A 182 -18.69 -5.98 -4.37
CA ARG A 182 -18.66 -7.45 -4.48
C ARG A 182 -20.06 -8.07 -4.43
N ASN A 183 -21.07 -7.32 -3.98
CA ASN A 183 -22.47 -7.75 -3.93
C ASN A 183 -23.24 -7.51 -5.23
N ALA A 184 -22.71 -6.65 -6.11
CA ALA A 184 -23.35 -6.25 -7.36
C ALA A 184 -23.69 -7.44 -8.27
#